data_AF-A0A933P343-F1
#
_entry.id   AF-A0A933P343-F1
#
_cell.length_a   1.000
_cell.length_b   1.000
_cell.length_c   1.000
_cell.angle_alpha   90.00
_cell.angle_beta   90.00
_cell.angle_gamma   90.00
#
_symmetry.space_group_name_H-M   'P 1'
#
loop_
_entity.id
_entity.type
_entity.pdbx_description
1 polymer ?
#
loop_
_entity_poly.entity_id
_entity_poly.type
_entity_poly.pdbx_seq_one_letter_code
_entity_poly.pdbx_strand_id
1 'polypeptide(L)'
;MTSPRHQLAVAGNGGRVAVRFTVVARPKRVFLDNNLWNLLADSRCAFTVDDLVAAFRSGRLEIVSTIELFEEVLATARRNQSKFKRMRSAMVKLTGDRLLLTLPERHRLELASGGLLSEATRYQPARVRRQVFALSPRSVVAKSINDEVYQRKLDRKGIDAAMTRDVLDALSATGRKLKDVGRFVTAETVRENAIDTIRDGPSFGLPVIPDDSVSFERVPSLWLSKGVEAARLTRTAGEGRAVRASDNHDRLHAAAGAYFEVLVTDDDEFRRTLALVPDLPCVVMTPEEFDAWLSKE
;
A
#
# COMPACT_ATOMS: atom_id res chain seq x y z
N MET A 1 -16.28 14.83 6.06
CA MET A 1 -15.86 15.72 7.17
C MET A 1 -16.44 15.16 8.47
N THR A 2 -15.64 14.48 9.28
CA THR A 2 -16.08 13.90 10.56
C THR A 2 -15.67 14.82 11.70
N SER A 3 -16.66 15.27 12.49
CA SER A 3 -16.44 16.11 13.67
C SER A 3 -15.56 15.42 14.72
N PRO A 4 -14.72 16.16 15.45
CA PRO A 4 -13.98 15.64 16.59
C PRO A 4 -14.94 15.10 17.66
N ARG A 5 -14.62 13.98 18.30
CA ARG A 5 -15.30 13.51 19.50
C ARG A 5 -14.83 14.35 20.69
N HIS A 6 -15.73 15.13 21.27
CA HIS A 6 -15.49 15.90 22.49
C HIS A 6 -15.78 15.03 23.73
N GLN A 7 -14.82 14.90 24.64
CA GLN A 7 -15.07 14.39 26.00
C GLN A 7 -15.13 15.56 26.98
N LEU A 8 -16.22 15.65 27.73
CA LEU A 8 -16.45 16.62 28.80
C LEU A 8 -16.04 16.01 30.14
N ALA A 9 -14.99 16.53 30.75
CA ALA A 9 -14.71 16.31 32.17
C ALA A 9 -15.20 17.54 32.96
N VAL A 10 -16.21 17.34 33.81
CA VAL A 10 -16.74 18.38 34.69
C VAL A 10 -16.10 18.22 36.07
N ALA A 11 -15.21 19.14 36.42
CA ALA A 11 -14.74 19.30 37.80
C ALA A 11 -15.55 20.43 38.45
N GLY A 12 -16.38 20.09 39.43
CA GLY A 12 -17.17 21.05 40.20
C GLY A 12 -16.33 21.69 41.31
N ASN A 13 -16.15 23.02 41.25
CA ASN A 13 -16.43 23.95 42.35
C ASN A 13 -16.07 25.39 41.96
N GLY A 14 -17.09 26.25 41.89
CA GLY A 14 -17.01 27.64 42.35
C GLY A 14 -16.12 28.68 41.63
N GLY A 15 -15.51 28.39 40.48
CA GLY A 15 -14.70 29.36 39.75
C GLY A 15 -14.73 29.09 38.26
N ARG A 16 -14.75 30.16 37.44
CA ARG A 16 -14.78 30.16 35.96
C ARG A 16 -14.27 28.84 35.36
N VAL A 17 -15.19 28.06 34.78
CA VAL A 17 -14.90 26.79 34.12
C VAL A 17 -14.07 27.08 32.86
N ALA A 18 -12.75 26.92 32.98
CA ALA A 18 -11.88 26.84 31.82
C ALA A 18 -12.08 25.48 31.16
N VAL A 19 -12.97 25.41 30.17
CA VAL A 19 -13.11 24.22 29.31
C VAL A 19 -11.83 24.14 28.47
N ARG A 20 -10.85 23.35 28.91
CA ARG A 20 -9.71 22.99 28.08
C ARG A 20 -10.18 21.96 27.07
N PHE A 21 -10.40 22.41 25.84
CA PHE A 21 -10.56 21.52 24.69
C PHE A 21 -9.20 20.91 24.37
N THR A 22 -8.95 19.70 24.81
CA THR A 22 -7.83 18.92 24.30
C THR A 22 -8.23 18.42 22.92
N VAL A 23 -7.74 19.07 21.86
CA VAL A 23 -7.82 18.52 20.51
C VAL A 23 -6.92 17.29 20.50
N VAL A 24 -7.52 16.10 20.65
CA VAL A 24 -6.79 14.85 20.46
C VAL A 24 -6.49 14.76 18.97
N ALA A 25 -5.21 14.91 18.61
CA ALA A 25 -4.76 14.74 17.24
C ALA A 25 -5.23 13.35 16.74
N ARG A 26 -5.78 13.29 15.53
CA ARG A 26 -6.16 12.00 14.93
C ARG A 26 -4.89 11.16 14.75
N PRO A 27 -4.94 9.83 14.96
CA PRO A 27 -3.78 9.00 14.74
C PRO A 27 -3.31 9.08 13.28
N LYS A 28 -2.00 9.00 13.08
CA LYS A 28 -1.41 8.87 11.74
C LYS A 28 -1.53 7.44 11.24
N ARG A 29 -2.08 7.27 10.04
CA ARG A 29 -2.16 5.95 9.37
C ARG A 29 -0.82 5.63 8.72
N VAL A 30 -0.21 4.54 9.15
CA VAL A 30 1.11 4.09 8.74
C VAL A 30 0.99 2.73 8.06
N PHE A 31 1.75 2.53 6.99
CA PHE A 31 1.91 1.25 6.32
C PHE A 31 3.37 0.82 6.40
N LEU A 32 3.60 -0.40 6.88
CA LEU A 32 4.93 -0.99 6.99
C LEU A 32 5.03 -2.03 5.88
N ASP A 33 5.99 -1.88 4.96
CA ASP A 33 6.17 -2.86 3.88
C ASP A 33 6.77 -4.19 4.37
N ASN A 34 6.88 -5.15 3.46
CA ASN A 34 7.45 -6.47 3.73
C ASN A 34 8.88 -6.39 4.27
N ASN A 35 9.73 -5.52 3.73
CA ASN A 35 11.11 -5.35 4.13
C ASN A 35 11.21 -4.86 5.57
N LEU A 36 10.40 -3.87 5.95
CA LEU A 36 10.38 -3.36 7.31
C LEU A 36 9.88 -4.39 8.33
N TRP A 37 8.84 -5.16 8.00
CA TRP A 37 8.41 -6.26 8.86
C TRP A 37 9.52 -7.29 9.08
N ASN A 38 10.32 -7.58 8.05
CA ASN A 38 11.46 -8.47 8.17
C ASN A 38 12.57 -7.87 9.05
N LEU A 39 12.88 -6.58 8.90
CA LEU A 39 13.85 -5.87 9.75
C LEU A 39 13.41 -5.88 11.23
N LEU A 40 12.15 -5.58 11.51
CA LEU A 40 11.57 -5.63 12.86
C LEU A 40 11.65 -7.03 13.48
N ALA A 41 11.36 -8.05 12.68
CA ALA A 41 11.40 -9.43 13.14
C ALA A 41 12.82 -9.90 13.47
N ASP A 42 13.82 -9.37 12.76
CA ASP A 42 15.25 -9.64 12.96
C ASP A 42 15.89 -8.66 13.96
N SER A 43 15.11 -7.77 14.59
CA SER A 43 15.60 -6.75 15.54
C SER A 43 16.69 -5.85 14.94
N ARG A 44 16.54 -5.48 13.66
CA ARG A 44 17.47 -4.62 12.90
C ARG A 44 17.04 -3.15 12.81
N CYS A 45 15.87 -2.81 13.35
CA CYS A 45 15.41 -1.42 13.46
C CYS A 45 15.85 -0.81 14.79
N ALA A 46 15.99 0.51 14.84
CA ALA A 46 16.21 1.27 16.07
C ALA A 46 15.00 1.20 17.03
N PHE A 47 13.79 1.08 16.48
CA PHE A 47 12.55 0.84 17.22
C PHE A 47 12.14 -0.63 17.19
N THR A 48 11.34 -1.03 18.17
CA THR A 48 10.84 -2.39 18.36
C THR A 48 9.34 -2.49 18.08
N VAL A 49 8.83 -3.73 18.04
CA VAL A 49 7.39 -3.99 18.00
C VAL A 49 6.68 -3.39 19.23
N ASP A 50 7.31 -3.39 20.40
CA ASP A 50 6.70 -2.86 21.62
C ASP A 50 6.58 -1.33 21.57
N ASP A 51 7.53 -0.64 20.94
CA ASP A 51 7.44 0.80 20.69
C ASP A 51 6.26 1.13 19.77
N LEU A 52 6.07 0.34 18.71
CA LEU A 52 4.90 0.46 17.84
C LEU A 52 3.60 0.17 18.57
N VAL A 53 3.57 -0.84 19.45
CA VAL A 53 2.38 -1.18 20.25
C VAL A 53 2.06 -0.06 21.24
N ALA A 54 3.08 0.56 21.86
CA ALA A 54 2.91 1.70 22.75
C ALA A 54 2.34 2.90 21.99
N ALA A 55 2.92 3.25 20.84
CA ALA A 55 2.42 4.31 19.96
C ALA A 55 0.97 4.06 19.51
N PHE A 56 0.68 2.81 19.10
CA PHE A 56 -0.65 2.37 18.72
C PHE A 56 -1.67 2.52 19.86
N ARG A 57 -1.36 2.02 21.06
CA ARG A 57 -2.23 2.10 22.24
C ARG A 57 -2.46 3.52 22.73
N SER A 58 -1.46 4.40 22.57
CA SER A 58 -1.58 5.83 22.89
C SER A 58 -2.43 6.61 21.89
N GLY A 59 -2.86 5.99 20.78
CA GLY A 59 -3.63 6.66 19.73
C GLY A 59 -2.81 7.61 18.87
N ARG A 60 -1.47 7.51 18.89
CA ARG A 60 -0.59 8.31 18.02
C ARG A 60 -0.57 7.81 16.58
N LEU A 61 -0.65 6.49 16.39
CA LEU A 61 -0.63 5.88 15.08
C LEU A 61 -1.63 4.75 14.92
N GLU A 62 -1.93 4.44 13.66
CA GLU A 62 -2.73 3.31 13.22
C GLU A 62 -1.96 2.56 12.13
N ILE A 63 -1.74 1.26 12.31
CA ILE A 63 -1.08 0.48 11.27
C ILE A 63 -2.13 -0.12 10.34
N VAL A 64 -2.07 0.28 9.08
CA VAL A 64 -2.90 -0.23 7.99
C VAL A 64 -2.14 -1.35 7.29
N SER A 65 -2.83 -2.43 6.92
CA SER A 65 -2.22 -3.56 6.19
C SER A 65 -3.19 -4.09 5.13
N THR A 66 -2.68 -4.91 4.22
CA THR A 66 -3.50 -5.73 3.32
C THR A 66 -3.35 -7.21 3.62
N ILE A 67 -4.21 -8.05 3.04
CA ILE A 67 -4.10 -9.51 3.14
C ILE A 67 -2.82 -9.99 2.44
N GLU A 68 -2.52 -9.42 1.27
CA GLU A 68 -1.39 -9.79 0.44
C GLU A 68 -0.05 -9.55 1.16
N LEU A 69 0.08 -8.41 1.86
CA LEU A 69 1.25 -8.14 2.71
C LEU A 69 1.33 -9.15 3.87
N PHE A 70 0.20 -9.45 4.50
CA PHE A 70 0.15 -10.42 5.61
C PHE A 70 0.62 -11.81 5.16
N GLU A 71 0.21 -12.25 3.97
CA GLU A 71 0.64 -13.53 3.38
C GLU A 71 2.14 -13.50 3.03
N GLU A 72 2.61 -12.42 2.42
CA GLU A 72 4.00 -12.26 2.03
C GLU A 72 4.95 -12.30 3.24
N VAL A 73 4.67 -11.48 4.25
CA VAL A 73 5.47 -11.37 5.47
C VAL A 73 5.51 -12.70 6.24
N LEU A 74 4.42 -13.45 6.24
CA LEU A 74 4.39 -14.77 6.87
C LEU A 74 5.06 -15.86 6.03
N ALA A 75 5.04 -15.74 4.71
CA ALA A 75 5.74 -16.63 3.81
C ALA A 75 7.27 -16.52 3.96
N THR A 76 7.83 -15.32 4.17
CA THR A 76 9.27 -15.15 4.44
C THR A 76 9.71 -15.80 5.75
N ALA A 77 8.84 -15.77 6.76
CA ALA A 77 9.09 -16.34 8.08
C ALA A 77 8.86 -17.86 8.18
N ARG A 78 8.30 -18.51 7.14
CA ARG A 78 7.79 -19.90 7.22
C ARG A 78 8.80 -20.94 7.71
N ARG A 79 10.09 -20.73 7.43
CA ARG A 79 11.16 -21.67 7.81
C ARG A 79 11.61 -21.51 9.27
N ASN A 80 11.27 -20.39 9.91
CA ASN A 80 11.62 -20.12 11.31
C ASN A 80 10.34 -19.94 12.13
N GLN A 81 9.94 -20.99 12.84
CA GLN A 81 8.69 -21.03 13.58
C GLN A 81 8.59 -19.93 14.67
N SER A 82 9.70 -19.58 15.30
CA SER A 82 9.76 -18.52 16.31
C SER A 82 9.57 -17.13 15.68
N LYS A 83 10.24 -16.85 14.56
CA LYS A 83 10.06 -15.64 13.76
C LYS A 83 8.62 -15.52 13.25
N PHE A 84 8.08 -16.61 12.71
CA PHE A 84 6.70 -16.69 12.24
C PHE A 84 5.67 -16.34 13.32
N LYS A 85 5.76 -16.98 14.50
CA LYS A 85 4.86 -16.71 15.62
C LYS A 85 4.93 -15.25 16.07
N ARG A 86 6.14 -14.70 16.15
CA ARG A 86 6.39 -13.30 16.54
C ARG A 86 5.76 -12.33 15.56
N MET A 87 6.05 -12.48 14.26
CA MET A 87 5.54 -11.62 13.20
C MET A 87 4.02 -11.68 13.11
N ARG A 88 3.43 -12.88 13.11
CA ARG A 88 1.97 -13.05 13.14
C ARG A 88 1.35 -12.34 14.34
N SER A 89 1.91 -12.51 15.53
CA SER A 89 1.40 -11.86 16.74
C SER A 89 1.50 -10.34 16.65
N ALA A 90 2.63 -9.82 16.17
CA ALA A 90 2.86 -8.39 16.00
C ALA A 90 1.87 -7.78 14.99
N MET A 91 1.75 -8.37 13.80
CA MET A 91 0.82 -7.90 12.77
C MET A 91 -0.62 -7.91 13.28
N VAL A 92 -1.10 -9.01 13.87
CA VAL A 92 -2.48 -9.08 14.42
C VAL A 92 -2.73 -8.02 15.48
N LYS A 93 -1.76 -7.77 16.38
CA LYS A 93 -1.88 -6.75 17.43
C LYS A 93 -1.91 -5.32 16.87
N LEU A 94 -1.08 -5.04 15.88
CA LEU A 94 -0.85 -3.70 15.35
C LEU A 94 -1.86 -3.30 14.28
N THR A 95 -2.23 -4.24 13.40
CA THR A 95 -3.22 -3.97 12.34
C THR A 95 -4.64 -3.99 12.89
N GLY A 96 -4.92 -4.86 13.87
CA GLY A 96 -6.24 -4.95 14.49
C GLY A 96 -7.35 -5.19 13.46
N ASP A 97 -8.26 -4.22 13.34
CA ASP A 97 -9.35 -4.19 12.36
C ASP A 97 -9.05 -3.46 11.05
N ARG A 98 -7.83 -2.92 10.90
CA ARG A 98 -7.38 -2.09 9.78
C ARG A 98 -6.74 -2.89 8.64
N LEU A 99 -7.33 -4.04 8.36
CA LEU A 99 -6.98 -4.86 7.21
C LEU A 99 -7.80 -4.36 6.03
N LEU A 100 -7.17 -3.70 5.06
CA LEU A 100 -7.85 -3.17 3.88
C LEU A 100 -8.51 -4.30 3.08
N LEU A 101 -9.61 -3.93 2.41
CA LEU A 101 -10.19 -4.74 1.35
C LEU A 101 -9.13 -5.13 0.31
N THR A 102 -9.30 -6.25 -0.38
CA THR A 102 -8.39 -6.65 -1.47
C THR A 102 -8.41 -5.61 -2.58
N LEU A 103 -7.36 -5.57 -3.42
CA LEU A 103 -7.29 -4.59 -4.51
C LEU A 103 -8.54 -4.62 -5.43
N PRO A 104 -9.05 -5.79 -5.88
CA PRO A 104 -10.26 -5.83 -6.71
C PRO A 104 -11.51 -5.30 -5.99
N GLU A 105 -11.67 -5.60 -4.69
CA GLU A 105 -12.78 -5.10 -3.88
C GLU A 105 -12.72 -3.59 -3.71
N ARG A 106 -11.52 -3.04 -3.47
CA ARG A 106 -11.31 -1.59 -3.39
C ARG A 106 -11.67 -0.91 -4.70
N HIS A 107 -11.17 -1.41 -5.84
CA HIS A 107 -11.52 -0.87 -7.15
C HIS A 107 -13.02 -0.84 -7.37
N ARG A 108 -13.70 -1.97 -7.14
CA ARG A 108 -15.15 -2.06 -7.35
C ARG A 108 -15.92 -1.05 -6.50
N LEU A 109 -15.54 -0.90 -5.22
CA LEU A 109 -16.24 0.00 -4.32
C LEU A 109 -15.86 1.46 -4.54
N GLU A 110 -14.61 1.76 -4.90
CA GLU A 110 -14.16 3.12 -5.28
C GLU A 110 -14.96 3.59 -6.49
N LEU A 111 -15.14 2.72 -7.48
CA LEU A 111 -15.99 2.97 -8.65
C LEU A 111 -17.46 3.23 -8.28
N ALA A 112 -18.02 2.42 -7.39
CA ALA A 112 -19.41 2.54 -6.97
C ALA A 112 -19.67 3.77 -6.09
N SER A 113 -18.73 4.09 -5.20
CA SER A 113 -18.83 5.22 -4.25
C SER A 113 -18.36 6.55 -4.84
N GLY A 114 -17.63 6.49 -5.94
CA GLY A 114 -17.08 7.65 -6.62
C GLY A 114 -15.82 8.24 -6.01
N GLY A 115 -15.03 7.41 -5.33
CA GLY A 115 -13.71 7.79 -4.86
C GLY A 115 -13.25 7.02 -3.64
N LEU A 116 -12.41 7.67 -2.83
CA LEU A 116 -11.80 7.06 -1.65
C LEU A 116 -12.86 6.51 -0.69
N LEU A 117 -12.71 5.24 -0.32
CA LEU A 117 -13.65 4.56 0.58
C LEU A 117 -13.61 5.16 1.98
N SER A 118 -14.77 5.28 2.62
CA SER A 118 -14.87 5.71 4.02
C SER A 118 -14.21 4.72 4.99
N GLU A 119 -13.99 5.11 6.24
CA GLU A 119 -13.48 4.20 7.28
C GLU A 119 -14.38 2.98 7.49
N ALA A 120 -15.70 3.16 7.38
CA ALA A 120 -16.68 2.09 7.54
C ALA A 120 -16.65 1.04 6.42
N THR A 121 -16.08 1.38 5.26
CA THR A 121 -16.17 0.56 4.05
C THR A 121 -14.83 0.12 3.48
N ARG A 122 -13.69 0.68 3.94
CA ARG A 122 -12.37 0.38 3.40
C ARG A 122 -11.71 -0.89 3.93
N TYR A 123 -12.20 -1.41 5.06
CA TYR A 123 -11.60 -2.55 5.76
C TYR A 123 -12.41 -3.83 5.58
N GLN A 124 -11.71 -4.96 5.59
CA GLN A 124 -12.29 -6.29 5.55
C GLN A 124 -13.29 -6.49 6.69
N PRO A 125 -14.44 -7.15 6.45
CA PRO A 125 -15.39 -7.47 7.51
C PRO A 125 -14.75 -8.32 8.62
N ALA A 126 -15.23 -8.18 9.86
CA ALA A 126 -14.69 -8.89 11.02
C ALA A 126 -14.61 -10.42 10.82
N ARG A 127 -15.58 -11.01 10.10
CA ARG A 127 -15.58 -12.43 9.74
C ARG A 127 -14.37 -12.81 8.89
N VAL A 128 -14.08 -12.03 7.84
CA VAL A 128 -12.95 -12.28 6.93
C VAL A 128 -11.63 -12.10 7.67
N ARG A 129 -11.49 -11.02 8.46
CA ARG A 129 -10.27 -10.79 9.27
C ARG A 129 -9.97 -11.95 10.22
N ARG A 130 -10.99 -12.44 10.94
CA ARG A 130 -10.85 -13.61 11.82
C ARG A 130 -10.43 -14.86 11.05
N GLN A 131 -10.99 -15.08 9.86
CA GLN A 131 -10.59 -16.20 8.99
C GLN A 131 -9.14 -16.09 8.54
N VAL A 132 -8.69 -14.92 8.05
CA VAL A 132 -7.28 -14.68 7.66
C VAL A 132 -6.35 -14.95 8.83
N PHE A 133 -6.65 -14.40 10.01
CA PHE A 133 -5.81 -14.59 11.20
C PHE A 133 -5.83 -16.04 11.69
N ALA A 134 -6.93 -16.77 11.54
CA ALA A 134 -7.03 -18.19 11.91
C ALA A 134 -6.36 -19.13 10.90
N LEU A 135 -6.42 -18.82 9.61
CA LEU A 135 -5.90 -19.65 8.51
C LEU A 135 -4.43 -19.38 8.22
N SER A 136 -3.88 -18.24 8.61
CA SER A 136 -2.46 -17.92 8.39
C SER A 136 -1.45 -18.98 8.87
N PRO A 137 -1.66 -19.75 9.95
CA PRO A 137 -0.78 -20.88 10.30
C PRO A 137 -0.92 -22.09 9.36
N ARG A 138 -2.05 -22.21 8.66
CA ARG A 138 -2.42 -23.35 7.80
C ARG A 138 -2.21 -23.09 6.31
N SER A 139 -2.39 -21.85 5.84
CA SER A 139 -2.17 -21.45 4.44
C SER A 139 -0.71 -21.61 4.02
N VAL A 140 0.23 -21.49 4.97
CA VAL A 140 1.67 -21.74 4.75
C VAL A 140 2.01 -23.23 4.58
N VAL A 141 1.10 -24.14 4.96
CA VAL A 141 1.23 -25.60 4.74
C VAL A 141 0.75 -26.00 3.35
N ALA A 142 0.05 -25.13 2.61
CA ALA A 142 -0.32 -25.36 1.21
C ALA A 142 0.90 -25.18 0.29
N LYS A 143 1.73 -26.22 0.26
CA LYS A 143 2.68 -26.51 -0.83
C LYS A 143 1.94 -26.54 -2.17
N SER A 144 1.91 -25.43 -2.91
CA SER A 144 1.83 -25.40 -4.39
C SER A 144 1.91 -23.97 -4.96
N ILE A 145 1.58 -22.95 -4.15
CA ILE A 145 1.51 -21.55 -4.61
C ILE A 145 2.86 -21.02 -5.10
N ASN A 146 3.99 -21.55 -4.61
CA ASN A 146 5.31 -21.11 -5.08
C ASN A 146 5.59 -21.47 -6.55
N ASP A 147 5.01 -22.54 -7.11
CA ASP A 147 5.27 -22.94 -8.49
C ASP A 147 4.33 -22.22 -9.48
N GLU A 148 3.07 -22.01 -9.11
CA GLU A 148 2.13 -21.19 -9.90
C GLU A 148 2.44 -19.69 -9.82
N VAL A 149 2.87 -19.17 -8.66
CA VAL A 149 3.31 -17.77 -8.55
C VAL A 149 4.66 -17.57 -9.24
N TYR A 150 5.55 -18.56 -9.24
CA TYR A 150 6.79 -18.49 -10.01
C TYR A 150 6.52 -18.52 -11.52
N GLN A 151 5.60 -19.37 -12.00
CA GLN A 151 5.21 -19.37 -13.42
C GLN A 151 4.44 -18.11 -13.84
N ARG A 152 3.49 -17.62 -13.03
CA ARG A 152 2.85 -16.33 -13.29
C ARG A 152 3.83 -15.16 -13.24
N LYS A 153 4.88 -15.23 -12.41
CA LYS A 153 5.98 -14.25 -12.41
C LYS A 153 6.82 -14.35 -13.70
N LEU A 154 6.99 -15.54 -14.28
CA LEU A 154 7.69 -15.74 -15.55
C LEU A 154 6.85 -15.29 -16.76
N ASP A 155 5.57 -15.66 -16.82
CA ASP A 155 4.63 -15.22 -17.86
C ASP A 155 4.53 -13.70 -17.88
N ARG A 156 4.54 -13.07 -16.70
CA ARG A 156 4.47 -11.62 -16.57
C ARG A 156 5.78 -10.91 -16.89
N LYS A 157 6.95 -11.52 -16.67
CA LYS A 157 8.20 -11.02 -17.28
C LYS A 157 8.10 -10.97 -18.80
N GLY A 158 7.36 -11.91 -19.41
CA GLY A 158 7.03 -11.88 -20.84
C GLY A 158 6.15 -10.68 -21.22
N ILE A 159 5.12 -10.39 -20.43
CA ILE A 159 4.21 -9.23 -20.64
C ILE A 159 4.95 -7.91 -20.44
N ASP A 160 5.71 -7.75 -19.36
CA ASP A 160 6.48 -6.52 -19.08
C ASP A 160 7.55 -6.29 -20.18
N ALA A 161 8.16 -7.36 -20.69
CA ALA A 161 9.10 -7.28 -21.82
C ALA A 161 8.41 -6.92 -23.14
N ALA A 162 7.19 -7.41 -23.38
CA ALA A 162 6.38 -7.04 -24.54
C ALA A 162 5.95 -5.57 -24.48
N MET A 163 5.39 -5.11 -23.35
CA MET A 163 5.03 -3.70 -23.15
C MET A 163 6.26 -2.78 -23.25
N THR A 164 7.41 -3.19 -22.71
CA THR A 164 8.66 -2.44 -22.87
C THR A 164 9.06 -2.32 -24.34
N ARG A 165 8.88 -3.39 -25.12
CA ARG A 165 9.17 -3.39 -26.56
C ARG A 165 8.21 -2.47 -27.31
N ASP A 166 6.92 -2.54 -27.04
CA ASP A 166 5.90 -1.70 -27.69
C ASP A 166 6.16 -0.21 -27.42
N VAL A 167 6.53 0.15 -26.19
CA VAL A 167 6.92 1.54 -25.84
C VAL A 167 8.19 1.96 -26.56
N LEU A 168 9.21 1.10 -26.64
CA LEU A 168 10.45 1.39 -27.36
C LEU A 168 10.23 1.52 -28.87
N ASP A 169 9.35 0.70 -29.44
CA ASP A 169 9.00 0.71 -30.86
C ASP A 169 8.20 1.98 -31.21
N ALA A 170 7.23 2.36 -30.37
CA ALA A 170 6.48 3.61 -30.53
C ALA A 170 7.40 4.85 -30.46
N LEU A 171 8.36 4.86 -29.54
CA LEU A 171 9.32 5.97 -29.44
C LEU A 171 10.28 5.99 -30.64
N SER A 172 10.77 4.83 -31.07
CA SER A 172 11.62 4.69 -32.25
C SER A 172 10.92 5.17 -33.52
N ALA A 173 9.62 4.89 -33.66
CA ALA A 173 8.80 5.37 -34.79
C ALA A 173 8.71 6.90 -34.85
N THR A 174 8.85 7.59 -33.72
CA THR A 174 8.87 9.07 -33.65
C THR A 174 10.28 9.67 -33.74
N GLY A 175 11.32 8.84 -33.93
CA GLY A 175 12.72 9.27 -33.94
C GLY A 175 13.27 9.72 -32.58
N ARG A 176 12.51 9.48 -31.49
CA ARG A 176 12.89 9.86 -30.12
C ARG A 176 13.48 8.66 -29.40
N LYS A 177 14.49 8.88 -28.57
CA LYS A 177 14.98 7.86 -27.62
C LYS A 177 14.29 8.08 -26.28
N LEU A 178 14.22 7.04 -25.43
CA LEU A 178 13.54 7.13 -24.13
C LEU A 178 14.07 8.28 -23.23
N LYS A 179 15.38 8.55 -23.32
CA LYS A 179 16.04 9.69 -22.66
C LYS A 179 15.57 11.07 -23.15
N ASP A 180 14.99 11.15 -24.35
CA ASP A 180 14.51 12.39 -24.99
C ASP A 180 13.03 12.68 -24.66
N VAL A 181 12.38 11.82 -23.86
CA VAL A 181 10.95 11.93 -23.52
C VAL A 181 10.71 12.49 -22.12
N GLY A 182 11.75 12.64 -21.29
CA GLY A 182 11.54 12.98 -19.88
C GLY A 182 10.74 11.88 -19.16
N ARG A 183 10.23 12.17 -17.95
CA ARG A 183 9.44 11.19 -17.16
C ARG A 183 8.24 10.71 -17.98
N PHE A 184 8.20 9.41 -18.32
CA PHE A 184 7.04 8.77 -18.98
C PHE A 184 5.84 8.62 -18.02
N VAL A 185 6.05 8.86 -16.73
CA VAL A 185 4.98 8.89 -15.74
C VAL A 185 4.40 10.30 -15.67
N THR A 186 3.29 10.49 -16.37
CA THR A 186 2.45 11.68 -16.24
C THR A 186 1.06 11.26 -15.75
N ALA A 187 0.28 12.20 -15.22
CA ALA A 187 -1.12 11.93 -14.88
C ALA A 187 -1.89 11.36 -16.08
N GLU A 188 -1.60 11.84 -17.29
CA GLU A 188 -2.26 11.38 -18.51
C GLU A 188 -1.90 9.92 -18.84
N THR A 189 -0.61 9.57 -18.78
CA THR A 189 -0.18 8.17 -19.00
C THR A 189 -0.75 7.22 -17.95
N VAL A 190 -0.90 7.67 -16.70
CA VAL A 190 -1.56 6.88 -15.65
C VAL A 190 -3.05 6.72 -15.93
N ARG A 191 -3.71 7.79 -16.38
CA ARG A 191 -5.13 7.79 -16.76
C ARG A 191 -5.41 6.81 -17.90
N GLU A 192 -4.63 6.86 -18.98
CA GLU A 192 -4.74 5.94 -20.13
C GLU A 192 -4.63 4.48 -19.69
N ASN A 193 -3.59 4.14 -18.91
CA ASN A 193 -3.40 2.78 -18.39
C ASN A 193 -4.53 2.33 -17.44
N ALA A 194 -5.10 3.26 -16.68
CA ALA A 194 -6.24 2.98 -15.81
C ALA A 194 -7.52 2.73 -16.63
N ILE A 195 -7.76 3.53 -17.67
CA ILE A 195 -8.87 3.37 -18.61
C ILE A 195 -8.85 1.98 -19.24
N ASP A 196 -7.71 1.50 -19.72
CA ASP A 196 -7.62 0.16 -20.33
C ASP A 196 -8.01 -0.95 -19.33
N THR A 197 -7.58 -0.82 -18.08
CA THR A 197 -7.97 -1.78 -17.02
C THR A 197 -9.47 -1.71 -16.69
N ILE A 198 -10.04 -0.51 -16.76
CA ILE A 198 -11.46 -0.27 -16.50
C ILE A 198 -12.33 -0.78 -17.65
N ARG A 199 -11.90 -0.62 -18.91
CA ARG A 199 -12.60 -1.10 -20.11
C ARG A 199 -12.76 -2.61 -20.12
N ASP A 200 -11.79 -3.33 -19.57
CA ASP A 200 -11.87 -4.79 -19.35
C ASP A 200 -12.75 -5.16 -18.14
N GLY A 201 -13.01 -4.21 -17.25
CA GLY A 201 -13.73 -4.38 -15.99
C GLY A 201 -15.13 -4.99 -16.10
N PRO A 202 -15.98 -4.61 -17.08
CA PRO A 202 -17.30 -5.22 -17.28
C PRO A 202 -17.27 -6.74 -17.46
N SER A 203 -16.23 -7.29 -18.10
CA SER A 203 -16.05 -8.74 -18.23
C SER A 203 -15.81 -9.45 -16.89
N PHE A 204 -15.49 -8.69 -15.84
CA PHE A 204 -15.33 -9.15 -14.46
C PHE A 204 -16.44 -8.65 -13.52
N GLY A 205 -17.54 -8.12 -14.07
CA GLY A 205 -18.70 -7.64 -13.30
C GLY A 205 -18.48 -6.28 -12.61
N LEU A 206 -17.53 -5.47 -13.08
CA LEU A 206 -17.37 -4.08 -12.65
C LEU A 206 -18.30 -3.14 -13.44
N PRO A 207 -18.71 -1.99 -12.86
CA PRO A 207 -19.55 -1.03 -13.56
C PRO A 207 -18.80 -0.41 -14.76
N VAL A 208 -19.54 -0.14 -15.84
CA VAL A 208 -19.05 0.70 -16.95
C VAL A 208 -18.96 2.14 -16.44
N ILE A 209 -17.83 2.78 -16.69
CA ILE A 209 -17.62 4.20 -16.39
C ILE A 209 -17.07 4.91 -17.63
N PRO A 210 -17.45 6.18 -17.83
CA PRO A 210 -16.89 7.00 -18.90
C PRO A 210 -15.39 7.24 -18.72
N ASP A 211 -14.62 7.20 -19.81
CA ASP A 211 -13.15 7.38 -19.79
C ASP A 211 -12.73 8.75 -19.24
N ASP A 212 -13.54 9.79 -19.47
CA ASP A 212 -13.34 11.15 -18.96
C ASP A 212 -13.56 11.27 -17.45
N SER A 213 -14.17 10.27 -16.82
CA SER A 213 -14.38 10.21 -15.37
C SER A 213 -13.23 9.55 -14.59
N VAL A 214 -12.24 8.99 -15.29
CA VAL A 214 -11.11 8.28 -14.67
C VAL A 214 -10.09 9.28 -14.14
N SER A 215 -9.96 9.36 -12.82
CA SER A 215 -8.98 10.20 -12.13
C SER A 215 -8.50 9.55 -10.82
N PHE A 216 -7.47 10.12 -10.21
CA PHE A 216 -7.03 9.71 -8.87
C PHE A 216 -8.17 9.76 -7.85
N GLU A 217 -8.96 10.84 -7.85
CA GLU A 217 -10.07 11.04 -6.91
C GLU A 217 -11.14 9.95 -7.05
N ARG A 218 -11.36 9.44 -8.28
CA ARG A 218 -12.38 8.43 -8.59
C ARG A 218 -11.92 7.01 -8.29
N VAL A 219 -10.67 6.67 -8.62
CA VAL A 219 -10.12 5.31 -8.52
C VAL A 219 -8.70 5.32 -7.92
N PRO A 220 -8.52 5.80 -6.68
CA PRO A 220 -7.20 6.09 -6.14
C PRO A 220 -6.30 4.85 -6.02
N SER A 221 -6.85 3.68 -5.70
CA SER A 221 -6.06 2.45 -5.63
C SER A 221 -5.52 2.03 -7.02
N LEU A 222 -6.37 2.13 -8.05
CA LEU A 222 -5.99 1.76 -9.41
C LEU A 222 -4.99 2.77 -9.98
N TRP A 223 -5.23 4.06 -9.73
CA TRP A 223 -4.34 5.13 -10.14
C TRP A 223 -2.91 4.91 -9.61
N LEU A 224 -2.76 4.67 -8.31
CA LEU A 224 -1.44 4.43 -7.71
C LEU A 224 -0.79 3.13 -8.21
N SER A 225 -1.60 2.07 -8.40
CA SER A 225 -1.15 0.81 -9.00
C SER A 225 -0.56 1.04 -10.40
N LYS A 226 -1.25 1.80 -11.25
CA LYS A 226 -0.81 2.14 -12.61
C LYS A 226 0.32 3.16 -12.65
N GLY A 227 0.36 4.09 -11.71
CA GLY A 227 1.49 4.99 -11.50
C GLY A 227 2.79 4.23 -11.26
N VAL A 228 2.79 3.24 -10.37
CA VAL A 228 3.97 2.41 -10.12
C VAL A 228 4.33 1.54 -11.33
N GLU A 229 3.35 1.00 -12.04
CA GLU A 229 3.57 0.25 -13.27
C GLU A 229 4.29 1.11 -14.34
N ALA A 230 3.79 2.32 -14.60
CA ALA A 230 4.41 3.27 -15.52
C ALA A 230 5.80 3.75 -15.04
N ALA A 231 5.96 3.99 -13.73
CA ALA A 231 7.24 4.36 -13.13
C ALA A 231 8.31 3.28 -13.34
N ARG A 232 7.92 2.01 -13.21
CA ARG A 232 8.82 0.89 -13.48
C ARG A 232 9.21 0.80 -14.93
N LEU A 233 8.26 0.91 -15.86
CA LEU A 233 8.58 0.90 -17.29
C LEU A 233 9.57 2.02 -17.63
N THR A 234 9.35 3.21 -17.09
CA THR A 234 10.29 4.35 -17.23
C THR A 234 11.70 3.99 -16.77
N ARG A 235 11.83 3.32 -15.63
CA ARG A 235 13.12 2.95 -15.05
C ARG A 235 13.80 1.79 -15.80
N THR A 236 13.06 0.72 -16.08
CA THR A 236 13.58 -0.46 -16.80
C THR A 236 14.04 -0.08 -18.21
N ALA A 237 13.19 0.63 -18.96
CA ALA A 237 13.49 1.00 -20.34
C ALA A 237 14.48 2.18 -20.41
N GLY A 238 14.44 3.10 -19.44
CA GLY A 238 15.19 4.37 -19.49
C GLY A 238 16.58 4.29 -18.88
N GLU A 239 16.75 3.50 -17.82
CA GLU A 239 18.03 3.36 -17.11
C GLU A 239 18.84 2.14 -17.58
N GLY A 240 18.29 1.32 -18.50
CA GLY A 240 18.92 0.08 -18.98
C GLY A 240 19.20 -0.93 -17.87
N ARG A 241 18.59 -0.74 -16.69
CA ARG A 241 18.71 -1.61 -15.54
C ARG A 241 17.63 -2.67 -15.65
N ALA A 242 18.02 -3.93 -15.59
CA ALA A 242 17.10 -4.96 -15.16
C ALA A 242 16.71 -4.65 -13.71
N VAL A 243 15.68 -3.81 -13.52
CA VAL A 243 14.94 -3.71 -12.27
C VAL A 243 14.71 -5.15 -11.85
N ARG A 244 15.23 -5.56 -10.69
CA ARG A 244 15.25 -6.97 -10.27
C ARG A 244 13.83 -7.40 -9.95
N ALA A 245 12.98 -7.57 -10.97
CA ALA A 245 11.57 -7.89 -10.90
C ALA A 245 10.98 -7.49 -9.55
N SER A 246 11.03 -6.18 -9.26
CA SER A 246 10.32 -5.58 -8.13
C SER A 246 8.92 -6.14 -8.25
N ASP A 247 8.50 -6.90 -7.25
CA ASP A 247 7.48 -7.93 -7.48
C ASP A 247 6.09 -7.28 -7.49
N ASN A 248 5.04 -8.06 -7.75
CA ASN A 248 3.67 -7.53 -7.73
C ASN A 248 3.30 -6.94 -6.35
N HIS A 249 4.08 -7.16 -5.29
CA HIS A 249 3.79 -6.67 -3.95
C HIS A 249 4.00 -5.16 -3.82
N ASP A 250 5.05 -4.57 -4.39
CA ASP A 250 5.22 -3.09 -4.36
C ASP A 250 4.06 -2.36 -5.05
N ARG A 251 3.53 -2.93 -6.14
CA ARG A 251 2.32 -2.38 -6.79
C ARG A 251 1.11 -2.45 -5.86
N LEU A 252 0.95 -3.55 -5.11
CA LEU A 252 -0.11 -3.71 -4.12
C LEU A 252 0.07 -2.78 -2.91
N HIS A 253 1.31 -2.56 -2.46
CA HIS A 253 1.66 -1.63 -1.39
C HIS A 253 1.36 -0.19 -1.81
N ALA A 254 1.77 0.20 -3.02
CA ALA A 254 1.47 1.51 -3.57
C ALA A 254 -0.03 1.74 -3.77
N ALA A 255 -0.77 0.73 -4.24
CA ALA A 255 -2.23 0.80 -4.36
C ALA A 255 -2.93 0.96 -2.99
N ALA A 256 -2.33 0.48 -1.90
CA ALA A 256 -2.82 0.77 -0.55
C ALA A 256 -2.52 2.21 -0.11
N GLY A 257 -1.63 2.93 -0.79
CA GLY A 257 -1.18 4.30 -0.52
C GLY A 257 -2.29 5.34 -0.44
N ALA A 258 -3.42 5.08 -1.07
CA ALA A 258 -4.62 5.92 -0.93
C ALA A 258 -5.17 5.96 0.52
N TYR A 259 -4.84 4.97 1.35
CA TYR A 259 -5.46 4.73 2.65
C TYR A 259 -4.55 4.99 3.85
N PHE A 260 -3.30 5.39 3.63
CA PHE A 260 -2.35 5.72 4.68
C PHE A 260 -1.63 7.03 4.39
N GLU A 261 -1.08 7.65 5.42
CA GLU A 261 -0.36 8.94 5.34
C GLU A 261 1.15 8.73 5.28
N VAL A 262 1.66 7.63 5.84
CA VAL A 262 3.08 7.30 5.88
C VAL A 262 3.31 5.87 5.38
N LEU A 263 4.18 5.71 4.39
CA LEU A 263 4.80 4.44 4.04
C LEU A 263 6.19 4.38 4.68
N VAL A 264 6.48 3.31 5.39
CA VAL A 264 7.82 3.06 5.91
C VAL A 264 8.39 1.83 5.20
N THR A 265 9.51 2.02 4.52
CA THR A 265 10.19 1.00 3.71
C THR A 265 11.69 1.23 3.75
N ASP A 266 12.48 0.15 3.78
CA ASP A 266 13.93 0.20 3.58
C ASP A 266 14.33 -0.02 2.10
N ASP A 267 13.36 -0.23 1.23
CA ASP A 267 13.60 -0.57 -0.17
C ASP A 267 13.94 0.68 -1.00
N ASP A 268 15.23 0.90 -1.23
CA ASP A 268 15.74 1.96 -2.10
C ASP A 268 15.12 1.93 -3.51
N GLU A 269 14.90 0.75 -4.08
CA GLU A 269 14.36 0.61 -5.42
C GLU A 269 12.88 0.99 -5.45
N PHE A 270 12.11 0.58 -4.44
CA PHE A 270 10.72 0.97 -4.31
C PHE A 270 10.58 2.48 -4.06
N ARG A 271 11.38 3.07 -3.15
CA ARG A 271 11.39 4.53 -2.90
C ARG A 271 11.66 5.33 -4.17
N ARG A 272 12.68 4.94 -4.96
CA ARG A 272 12.99 5.58 -6.24
C ARG A 272 11.86 5.43 -7.27
N THR A 273 11.14 4.32 -7.24
CA THR A 273 9.97 4.10 -8.11
C THR A 273 8.82 5.02 -7.70
N LEU A 274 8.50 5.10 -6.41
CA LEU A 274 7.44 5.95 -5.87
C LEU A 274 7.69 7.44 -6.14
N ALA A 275 8.95 7.88 -6.12
CA ALA A 275 9.33 9.27 -6.43
C ALA A 275 9.02 9.70 -7.87
N LEU A 276 8.72 8.75 -8.77
CA LEU A 276 8.28 9.04 -10.14
C LEU A 276 6.76 9.11 -10.27
N VAL A 277 6.01 8.60 -9.31
CA VAL A 277 4.54 8.61 -9.35
C VAL A 277 4.04 10.03 -9.05
N PRO A 278 3.25 10.65 -9.93
CA PRO A 278 2.71 11.98 -9.70
C PRO A 278 1.74 11.97 -8.51
N ASP A 279 1.79 13.04 -7.71
CA ASP A 279 0.83 13.32 -6.64
C ASP A 279 0.65 12.17 -5.63
N LEU A 280 1.76 11.50 -5.28
CA LEU A 280 1.76 10.43 -4.28
C LEU A 280 1.18 10.96 -2.94
N PRO A 281 0.07 10.40 -2.44
CA PRO A 281 -0.69 10.97 -1.32
C PRO A 281 -0.08 10.68 0.05
N CYS A 282 1.06 9.97 0.10
CA CYS A 282 1.71 9.54 1.33
C CYS A 282 3.17 9.99 1.36
N VAL A 283 3.66 10.22 2.58
CA VAL A 283 5.08 10.45 2.85
C VAL A 283 5.78 9.10 2.90
N VAL A 284 6.89 8.95 2.18
CA VAL A 284 7.70 7.74 2.22
C VAL A 284 8.90 7.99 3.13
N MET A 285 9.07 7.16 4.15
CA MET A 285 10.14 7.25 5.14
C MET A 285 11.01 5.99 5.13
N THR A 286 12.29 6.18 5.37
CA THR A 286 13.23 5.14 5.81
C THR A 286 12.90 4.71 7.26
N PRO A 287 13.37 3.54 7.72
CA PRO A 287 13.24 3.13 9.11
C PRO A 287 13.83 4.18 10.09
N GLU A 288 14.96 4.79 9.76
CA GLU A 288 15.65 5.78 10.58
C GLU A 288 14.85 7.09 10.67
N GLU A 289 14.30 7.57 9.55
CA GLU A 289 13.41 8.75 9.55
C GLU A 289 12.15 8.49 10.36
N PHE A 290 11.60 7.27 10.28
CA PHE A 290 10.41 6.89 11.02
C PHE A 290 10.68 6.76 12.53
N ASP A 291 11.84 6.23 12.93
CA ASP A 291 12.28 6.20 14.33
C ASP A 291 12.39 7.61 14.94
N ALA A 292 13.03 8.51 14.19
CA ALA A 292 13.14 9.91 14.58
C ALA A 292 11.77 10.59 14.66
N TRP A 293 10.82 10.21 13.79
CA TRP A 293 9.45 10.70 13.84
C TRP A 293 8.70 10.15 15.06
N LEU A 294 8.80 8.85 15.34
CA LEU A 294 8.19 8.20 16.52
C LEU A 294 8.64 8.80 17.85
N SER A 295 9.87 9.32 17.90
CA SER A 295 10.49 9.89 19.10
C SER A 295 10.17 11.37 19.34
N LYS A 296 9.68 12.10 18.32
CA LYS A 296 9.44 13.56 18.39
C LYS A 296 7.99 13.95 18.69
N GLU A 297 7.04 13.04 18.52
CA GLU A 297 5.59 13.24 18.80
C GLU A 297 5.12 12.53 20.07
#